data_AF-A0A6C2UES8-F1
#
_entry.id   AF-A0A6C2UES8-F1
#
_cell.length_a   1.000
_cell.length_b   1.000
_cell.length_c   1.000
_cell.angle_alpha   90.00
_cell.angle_beta   90.00
_cell.angle_gamma   90.00
#
_symmetry.space_group_name_H-M   'P 1'
#
loop_
_entity.id
_entity.type
_entity.pdbx_description
1 polymer ?
#
loop_
_entity_poly.entity_id
_entity_poly.type
_entity_poly.pdbx_seq_one_letter_code
_entity_poly.pdbx_strand_id
1 'polypeptide(L)'
;MKKYIVSVRSLLFVAMVGTVNAAEKKSHNAELHDAGTEVVYTAPAAHLDYLKKVDPSLVPSLRANPEALEEWQDDRFGIFVHWDHSSQVKASMSWGRGGAKPHHSRDGEQKGVPEEEYNKLAYTFNPTQFNADEWADLFAASGAKYVVFTAKHHAGFSMFDSAVTDFDIMSSPFKRDVCKELSAALHARGLKVGWYFSQPDWYEPRYREELPSQRFNDEFLFPQIRELLTHYGKIDILWFDGLGKHPDTWDSPRLLNMVRELQPHIVTNHRFAPRSYRMGDFDGPERQTGRFQTNRPWETCTVIGGKWGYGGESHPMSLQDSVALLVRCAGNGGNLLLNTGPRPTGEIIPEHAQRYREIGAWLKENGESIYATRGGPYKPGPWGCATRSKDGKTVYLHVLGKIVGNVLQLPALPAKIVEVQRLNGKPVKAAQKNGQLMVVVPTSSRDELDTVIALRLNQSIAEVPPIDTVRESLTVGAAVTSSSNKKEPASVIVASDATEFSEGIFVKSAWGPDKSDKTPWVKIAFKDAQSVQSLEIRQGKYGSLVRSDMGYTVEVRQNGDWKEVCKGDRLNIETGIVLKEPVVCDAIRFSFDSPSVSINSINAYAPIAVSN
;
A
#
# COMPACT_ATOMS: atom_id res chain seq x y z
N MET A 1 19.96 24.83 -27.90
CA MET A 1 20.89 23.76 -28.29
C MET A 1 22.14 23.77 -27.41
N LYS A 2 22.08 23.08 -26.26
CA LYS A 2 23.18 22.49 -25.48
C LYS A 2 22.61 22.12 -24.11
N LYS A 3 22.94 20.89 -23.68
CA LYS A 3 22.63 20.18 -22.41
C LYS A 3 21.53 19.12 -22.51
N TYR A 4 21.90 17.97 -21.93
CA TYR A 4 21.19 16.69 -21.77
C TYR A 4 21.26 15.70 -22.94
N ILE A 5 22.47 15.25 -23.27
CA ILE A 5 22.69 13.89 -23.79
C ILE A 5 23.03 13.04 -22.56
N VAL A 6 22.07 12.26 -22.07
CA VAL A 6 22.34 11.16 -21.14
C VAL A 6 22.83 9.99 -21.99
N SER A 7 24.11 9.68 -21.84
CA SER A 7 24.83 8.66 -22.58
C SER A 7 24.38 7.25 -22.20
N VAL A 8 23.93 6.48 -23.19
CA VAL A 8 23.63 5.03 -23.19
C VAL A 8 24.93 4.20 -23.03
N ARG A 9 25.80 4.53 -22.06
CA ARG A 9 27.09 3.83 -21.86
C ARG A 9 27.24 3.09 -20.53
N SER A 10 26.24 3.09 -19.66
CA SER A 10 26.35 2.41 -18.36
C SER A 10 25.88 0.94 -18.35
N LEU A 11 25.56 0.35 -19.51
CA LEU A 11 25.05 -1.04 -19.61
C LEU A 11 26.10 -2.11 -19.93
N LEU A 12 27.38 -1.76 -20.05
CA LEU A 12 28.47 -2.75 -20.18
C LEU A 12 29.68 -2.28 -19.37
N PHE A 13 29.78 -2.63 -18.09
CA PHE A 13 31.07 -2.85 -17.40
C PHE A 13 30.85 -3.32 -15.95
N VAL A 14 30.57 -4.61 -15.75
CA VAL A 14 30.97 -5.32 -14.51
C VAL A 14 31.30 -6.76 -14.88
N ALA A 15 32.58 -7.03 -15.11
CA ALA A 15 33.15 -8.37 -15.12
C ALA A 15 34.41 -8.33 -14.26
N MET A 16 34.31 -8.79 -13.01
CA MET A 16 35.37 -9.48 -12.29
C MET A 16 34.75 -10.24 -11.12
N VAL A 17 34.80 -11.56 -11.23
CA VAL A 17 34.22 -12.54 -10.31
C VAL A 17 35.21 -12.78 -9.17
N GLY A 18 34.80 -12.47 -7.94
CA GLY A 18 35.37 -13.05 -6.73
C GLY A 18 34.45 -14.17 -6.25
N THR A 19 34.96 -15.39 -6.19
CA THR A 19 34.26 -16.58 -5.69
C THR A 19 34.01 -16.47 -4.19
N VAL A 20 32.76 -16.61 -3.75
CA VAL A 20 32.44 -16.92 -2.35
C VAL A 20 31.53 -18.15 -2.30
N ASN A 21 31.97 -19.12 -1.50
CA ASN A 21 31.39 -20.44 -1.31
C ASN A 21 29.92 -20.41 -0.86
N ALA A 22 29.16 -21.35 -1.40
CA ALA A 22 27.79 -21.64 -1.00
C ALA A 22 27.76 -22.46 0.30
N ALA A 23 27.05 -21.95 1.30
CA ALA A 23 26.31 -22.77 2.27
C ALA A 23 25.38 -21.87 3.08
N GLU A 24 24.11 -21.75 2.70
CA GLU A 24 23.06 -21.41 3.67
C GLU A 24 21.67 -21.84 3.16
N LYS A 25 20.93 -22.51 4.04
CA LYS A 25 19.59 -23.06 3.80
C LYS A 25 18.62 -21.92 3.50
N LYS A 26 18.07 -21.89 2.29
CA LYS A 26 17.04 -20.95 1.87
C LYS A 26 15.72 -21.22 2.61
N SER A 27 15.33 -20.31 3.52
CA SER A 27 13.91 -20.07 3.78
C SER A 27 13.33 -19.37 2.54
N HIS A 28 12.32 -19.98 1.92
CA HIS A 28 11.56 -19.33 0.85
C HIS A 28 10.73 -18.21 1.50
N ASN A 29 11.24 -16.98 1.54
CA ASN A 29 10.52 -15.68 1.62
C ASN A 29 11.44 -14.47 1.95
N ALA A 30 12.72 -14.69 2.26
CA ALA A 30 13.61 -13.68 2.85
C ALA A 30 14.55 -12.92 1.87
N GLU A 31 14.20 -12.73 0.59
CA GLU A 31 14.97 -11.79 -0.24
C GLU A 31 14.51 -10.35 0.05
N LEU A 32 15.21 -9.76 1.02
CA LEU A 32 15.13 -8.41 1.54
C LEU A 32 14.71 -7.38 0.47
N HIS A 33 13.61 -6.67 0.74
CA HIS A 33 13.47 -5.31 0.23
C HIS A 33 14.62 -4.49 0.81
N ASP A 34 15.64 -4.17 -0.02
CA ASP A 34 16.77 -3.33 0.37
C ASP A 34 16.26 -2.10 1.12
N ALA A 35 16.99 -1.69 2.16
CA ALA A 35 16.76 -0.40 2.78
C ALA A 35 16.91 0.66 1.67
N GLY A 36 15.79 1.32 1.32
CA GLY A 36 15.69 2.31 0.22
C GLY A 36 16.46 3.61 0.48
N THR A 37 17.62 3.52 1.12
CA THR A 37 18.59 4.61 1.33
C THR A 37 19.55 4.76 0.17
N GLU A 38 19.73 3.72 -0.66
CA GLU A 38 20.50 3.86 -1.90
C GLU A 38 19.72 4.69 -2.91
N VAL A 39 20.33 5.75 -3.43
CA VAL A 39 19.72 6.68 -4.40
C VAL A 39 19.42 5.98 -5.73
N VAL A 40 20.14 4.90 -6.03
CA VAL A 40 20.00 4.14 -7.27
C VAL A 40 19.40 2.77 -6.96
N TYR A 41 18.35 2.41 -7.69
CA TYR A 41 17.81 1.06 -7.64
C TYR A 41 18.72 0.09 -8.41
N THR A 42 19.18 -0.95 -7.72
CA THR A 42 19.91 -2.07 -8.33
C THR A 42 18.94 -3.19 -8.64
N ALA A 43 18.86 -3.60 -9.92
CA ALA A 43 17.99 -4.70 -10.32
C ALA A 43 18.50 -6.05 -9.75
N PRO A 44 17.60 -6.95 -9.29
CA PRO A 44 17.99 -8.27 -8.82
C PRO A 44 18.74 -9.07 -9.88
N ALA A 45 19.68 -9.93 -9.46
CA ALA A 45 20.46 -10.77 -10.37
C ALA A 45 19.58 -11.63 -11.28
N ALA A 46 18.47 -12.19 -10.75
CA ALA A 46 17.52 -12.96 -11.54
C ALA A 46 16.91 -12.16 -12.71
N HIS A 47 16.65 -10.86 -12.52
CA HIS A 47 16.17 -9.99 -13.58
C HIS A 47 17.28 -9.65 -14.58
N LEU A 48 18.48 -9.31 -14.11
CA LEU A 48 19.61 -9.03 -15.01
C LEU A 48 19.97 -10.25 -15.87
N ASP A 49 19.91 -11.46 -15.31
CA ASP A 49 20.15 -12.70 -16.04
C ASP A 49 19.02 -13.04 -17.01
N TYR A 50 17.78 -12.67 -16.66
CA TYR A 50 16.65 -12.77 -17.58
C TYR A 50 16.83 -11.87 -18.80
N LEU A 51 17.21 -10.59 -18.60
CA LEU A 51 17.42 -9.63 -19.70
C LEU A 51 18.46 -10.08 -20.73
N LYS A 52 19.48 -10.86 -20.31
CA LYS A 52 20.48 -11.43 -21.23
C LYS A 52 19.90 -12.44 -22.24
N LYS A 53 18.72 -13.00 -21.94
CA LYS A 53 18.02 -14.00 -22.77
C LYS A 53 16.93 -13.38 -23.64
N VAL A 54 16.52 -12.15 -23.34
CA VAL A 54 15.49 -11.43 -24.10
C VAL A 54 16.12 -10.88 -25.39
N ASP A 55 15.36 -10.93 -26.48
CA ASP A 55 15.73 -10.25 -27.72
C ASP A 55 16.03 -8.76 -27.41
N PRO A 56 17.24 -8.25 -27.71
CA PRO A 56 17.62 -6.88 -27.42
C PRO A 56 16.66 -5.82 -27.97
N SER A 57 15.93 -6.12 -29.05
CA SER A 57 14.93 -5.21 -29.63
C SER A 57 13.68 -5.01 -28.75
N LEU A 58 13.36 -5.98 -27.88
CA LEU A 58 12.19 -5.94 -27.00
C LEU A 58 12.51 -5.32 -25.62
N VAL A 59 13.79 -5.28 -25.23
CA VAL A 59 14.23 -4.77 -23.92
C VAL A 59 13.74 -3.34 -23.63
N PRO A 60 13.77 -2.38 -24.58
CA PRO A 60 13.26 -1.02 -24.33
C PRO A 60 11.80 -0.98 -23.88
N SER A 61 10.97 -1.90 -24.38
CA SER A 61 9.53 -1.98 -24.09
C SER A 61 9.21 -2.58 -22.71
N LEU A 62 10.21 -3.15 -22.02
CA LEU A 62 10.04 -3.71 -20.67
C LEU A 62 9.92 -2.63 -19.58
N ARG A 63 10.13 -1.36 -19.93
CA ARG A 63 10.01 -0.20 -19.04
C ARG A 63 9.13 0.87 -19.68
N ALA A 64 8.35 1.57 -18.87
CA ALA A 64 7.63 2.77 -19.27
C ALA A 64 8.60 3.91 -19.59
N ASN A 65 8.13 4.87 -20.39
CA ASN A 65 8.77 6.17 -20.51
C ASN A 65 8.90 6.80 -19.11
N PRO A 66 10.09 7.32 -18.73
CA PRO A 66 10.29 8.02 -17.45
C PRO A 66 9.29 9.14 -17.17
N GLU A 67 8.86 9.90 -18.19
CA GLU A 67 7.88 10.98 -18.03
C GLU A 67 6.51 10.44 -17.61
N ALA A 68 6.02 9.38 -18.26
CA ALA A 68 4.76 8.74 -17.88
C ALA A 68 4.82 8.14 -16.46
N LEU A 69 5.97 7.55 -16.09
CA LEU A 69 6.20 7.04 -14.74
C LEU A 69 6.26 8.17 -13.70
N GLU A 70 6.77 9.36 -14.07
CA GLU A 70 6.76 10.53 -13.22
C GLU A 70 5.34 11.08 -13.02
N GLU A 71 4.56 11.20 -14.10
CA GLU A 71 3.16 11.62 -14.03
C GLU A 71 2.32 10.69 -13.15
N TRP A 72 2.53 9.37 -13.27
CA TRP A 72 1.87 8.40 -12.41
C TRP A 72 2.28 8.53 -10.93
N GLN A 73 3.55 8.83 -10.64
CA GLN A 73 3.99 9.10 -9.26
C GLN A 73 3.40 10.40 -8.71
N ASP A 74 3.11 11.38 -9.57
CA ASP A 74 2.50 12.65 -9.17
C ASP A 74 1.01 12.49 -8.78
N ASP A 75 0.35 11.46 -9.31
CA ASP A 75 -1.07 11.18 -9.09
C ASP A 75 -1.40 10.74 -7.65
N ARG A 76 -0.52 9.94 -7.02
CA ARG A 76 -0.54 9.49 -5.61
C ARG A 76 -1.73 8.66 -5.12
N PHE A 77 -2.94 8.90 -5.63
CA PHE A 77 -4.16 8.26 -5.17
C PHE A 77 -5.02 7.80 -6.35
N GLY A 78 -5.34 6.50 -6.35
CA GLY A 78 -6.25 5.87 -7.29
C GLY A 78 -7.30 5.01 -6.60
N ILE A 79 -8.35 4.68 -7.36
CA ILE A 79 -9.40 3.76 -6.94
C ILE A 79 -9.23 2.41 -7.62
N PHE A 80 -9.27 1.33 -6.85
CA PHE A 80 -9.41 -0.01 -7.39
C PHE A 80 -10.88 -0.42 -7.38
N VAL A 81 -11.32 -1.12 -8.41
CA VAL A 81 -12.65 -1.72 -8.43
C VAL A 81 -12.53 -3.18 -8.85
N HIS A 82 -12.91 -4.07 -7.94
CA HIS A 82 -13.02 -5.51 -8.19
C HIS A 82 -14.49 -5.89 -8.29
N TRP A 83 -14.95 -6.14 -9.51
CA TRP A 83 -16.35 -6.42 -9.78
C TRP A 83 -16.52 -7.34 -10.97
N ASP A 84 -17.28 -8.41 -10.77
CA ASP A 84 -17.74 -9.32 -11.83
C ASP A 84 -19.03 -10.04 -11.40
N HIS A 85 -19.48 -10.97 -12.22
CA HIS A 85 -20.61 -11.87 -11.98
C HIS A 85 -20.63 -12.55 -10.60
N SER A 86 -19.47 -12.71 -9.95
CA SER A 86 -19.37 -13.37 -8.64
C SER A 86 -19.87 -12.54 -7.47
N SER A 87 -20.09 -11.23 -7.67
CA SER A 87 -20.77 -10.37 -6.70
C SER A 87 -22.18 -10.86 -6.31
N GLN A 88 -22.79 -11.75 -7.10
CA GLN A 88 -24.07 -12.39 -6.78
C GLN A 88 -23.98 -13.37 -5.59
N VAL A 89 -22.77 -13.79 -5.20
CA VAL A 89 -22.54 -14.72 -4.10
C VAL A 89 -21.57 -14.12 -3.07
N LYS A 90 -21.71 -14.52 -1.79
CA LYS A 90 -20.81 -14.05 -0.72
C LYS A 90 -19.48 -14.84 -0.68
N ALA A 91 -18.89 -15.08 -1.84
CA ALA A 91 -17.64 -15.81 -2.00
C ALA A 91 -16.48 -14.85 -2.30
N SER A 92 -15.24 -15.35 -2.23
CA SER A 92 -14.10 -14.56 -2.72
C SER A 92 -14.13 -14.50 -4.24
N MET A 93 -13.92 -13.33 -4.85
CA MET A 93 -13.87 -13.20 -6.30
C MET A 93 -12.77 -14.08 -6.89
N SER A 94 -13.15 -14.88 -7.86
CA SER A 94 -12.49 -16.08 -8.41
C SER A 94 -12.09 -17.14 -7.40
N TRP A 95 -11.39 -16.82 -6.31
CA TRP A 95 -10.89 -17.80 -5.34
C TRP A 95 -12.00 -18.62 -4.65
N GLY A 96 -13.23 -18.14 -4.66
CA GLY A 96 -14.41 -18.88 -4.21
C GLY A 96 -14.88 -19.97 -5.17
N ARG A 97 -14.37 -20.02 -6.40
CA ARG A 97 -14.65 -21.02 -7.43
C ARG A 97 -13.91 -22.32 -7.09
N GLY A 98 -14.64 -23.39 -6.75
CA GLY A 98 -14.04 -24.69 -6.41
C GLY A 98 -14.69 -25.44 -5.23
N GLY A 99 -15.86 -25.01 -4.75
CA GLY A 99 -16.60 -25.71 -3.69
C GLY A 99 -16.00 -25.56 -2.29
N ALA A 100 -16.13 -26.58 -1.44
CA ALA A 100 -16.01 -26.46 0.03
C ALA A 100 -14.64 -26.02 0.60
N LYS A 101 -13.60 -25.78 -0.22
CA LYS A 101 -12.28 -25.28 0.24
C LYS A 101 -11.52 -24.50 -0.85
N PRO A 102 -11.61 -23.17 -0.92
CA PRO A 102 -10.59 -22.36 -1.59
C PRO A 102 -9.20 -22.69 -1.03
N HIS A 103 -8.19 -22.80 -1.88
CA HIS A 103 -6.79 -23.09 -1.48
C HIS A 103 -6.16 -22.08 -0.49
N HIS A 104 -6.89 -21.02 -0.11
CA HIS A 104 -6.46 -19.98 0.83
C HIS A 104 -7.26 -19.90 2.14
N SER A 105 -8.31 -20.71 2.34
CA SER A 105 -9.02 -20.73 3.62
C SER A 105 -8.37 -21.73 4.58
N ARG A 106 -7.46 -21.24 5.44
CA ARG A 106 -6.92 -22.04 6.56
C ARG A 106 -7.98 -22.37 7.62
N ASP A 107 -9.10 -21.65 7.63
CA ASP A 107 -10.01 -21.61 8.77
C ASP A 107 -11.26 -22.48 8.60
N GLY A 108 -11.43 -23.21 7.49
CA GLY A 108 -12.55 -24.14 7.30
C GLY A 108 -13.95 -23.53 7.19
N GLU A 109 -14.11 -22.21 7.37
CA GLU A 109 -15.40 -21.53 7.41
C GLU A 109 -15.84 -20.88 6.08
N GLN A 110 -14.96 -20.73 5.09
CA GLN A 110 -15.34 -20.14 3.79
C GLN A 110 -15.95 -21.19 2.86
N LYS A 111 -17.28 -21.10 2.69
CA LYS A 111 -18.04 -21.84 1.68
C LYS A 111 -17.74 -21.25 0.29
N GLY A 112 -16.92 -21.93 -0.50
CA GLY A 112 -16.83 -21.66 -1.94
C GLY A 112 -18.08 -22.16 -2.68
N VAL A 113 -18.17 -21.82 -3.96
CA VAL A 113 -19.23 -22.24 -4.87
C VAL A 113 -18.64 -23.28 -5.83
N PRO A 114 -19.33 -24.41 -6.10
CA PRO A 114 -18.93 -25.35 -7.13
C PRO A 114 -18.63 -24.65 -8.47
N GLU A 115 -17.60 -25.10 -9.19
CA GLU A 115 -17.13 -24.45 -10.41
C GLU A 115 -18.25 -24.20 -11.44
N GLU A 116 -19.08 -25.20 -11.70
CA GLU A 116 -20.20 -25.07 -12.64
C GLU A 116 -21.25 -24.04 -12.18
N GLU A 117 -21.59 -24.03 -10.89
CA GLU A 117 -22.53 -23.07 -10.33
C GLU A 117 -21.98 -21.66 -10.36
N TYR A 118 -20.68 -21.50 -10.07
CA TYR A 118 -19.98 -20.22 -10.11
C TYR A 118 -19.99 -19.66 -11.54
N ASN A 119 -19.63 -20.47 -12.53
CA ASN A 119 -19.64 -20.04 -13.94
C ASN A 119 -21.06 -19.70 -14.43
N LYS A 120 -22.09 -20.41 -13.94
CA LYS A 120 -23.49 -20.12 -14.30
C LYS A 120 -23.95 -18.72 -13.87
N LEU A 121 -23.34 -18.14 -12.83
CA LEU A 121 -23.64 -16.77 -12.39
C LEU A 121 -23.41 -15.73 -13.50
N ALA A 122 -22.50 -15.99 -14.45
CA ALA A 122 -22.28 -15.12 -15.60
C ALA A 122 -23.56 -14.89 -16.41
N TYR A 123 -24.37 -15.95 -16.59
CA TYR A 123 -25.60 -15.91 -17.40
C TYR A 123 -26.83 -15.40 -16.65
N THR A 124 -26.70 -15.10 -15.35
CA THR A 124 -27.75 -14.45 -14.54
C THR A 124 -27.37 -13.04 -14.12
N PHE A 125 -26.13 -12.61 -14.40
CA PHE A 125 -25.61 -11.33 -13.94
C PHE A 125 -26.25 -10.16 -14.68
N ASN A 126 -27.08 -9.40 -13.96
CA ASN A 126 -27.82 -8.26 -14.51
C ASN A 126 -27.82 -7.05 -13.54
N PRO A 127 -26.74 -6.26 -13.52
CA PRO A 127 -26.61 -5.11 -12.62
C PRO A 127 -27.43 -3.91 -13.09
N THR A 128 -28.74 -3.95 -12.84
CA THR A 128 -29.70 -2.94 -13.30
C THR A 128 -29.48 -1.53 -12.73
N GLN A 129 -28.68 -1.38 -11.68
CA GLN A 129 -28.32 -0.10 -11.06
C GLN A 129 -26.88 0.33 -11.38
N PHE A 130 -26.18 -0.34 -12.30
CA PHE A 130 -24.88 0.13 -12.77
C PHE A 130 -25.03 1.40 -13.62
N ASN A 131 -24.34 2.45 -13.17
CA ASN A 131 -24.20 3.71 -13.87
C ASN A 131 -22.73 4.18 -13.82
N ALA A 132 -22.07 4.17 -14.99
CA ALA A 132 -20.69 4.57 -15.12
C ALA A 132 -20.44 6.04 -14.76
N ASP A 133 -21.40 6.93 -15.05
CA ASP A 133 -21.31 8.35 -14.72
C ASP A 133 -21.33 8.58 -13.20
N GLU A 134 -22.22 7.89 -12.48
CA GLU A 134 -22.29 7.98 -11.01
C GLU A 134 -21.03 7.47 -10.34
N TRP A 135 -20.45 6.38 -10.85
CA TRP A 135 -19.17 5.87 -10.37
C TRP A 135 -18.05 6.89 -10.63
N ALA A 136 -17.97 7.42 -11.85
CA ALA A 136 -16.94 8.38 -12.20
C ALA A 136 -17.07 9.70 -11.40
N ASP A 137 -18.30 10.18 -11.15
CA ASP A 137 -18.57 11.33 -10.28
C ASP A 137 -18.09 11.08 -8.86
N LEU A 138 -18.37 9.90 -8.31
CA LEU A 138 -17.89 9.51 -6.98
C LEU A 138 -16.36 9.47 -6.93
N PHE A 139 -15.72 8.86 -7.92
CA PHE A 139 -14.26 8.71 -7.94
C PHE A 139 -13.57 10.07 -8.11
N ALA A 140 -14.11 10.96 -8.94
CA ALA A 140 -13.63 12.34 -9.05
C ALA A 140 -13.81 13.10 -7.74
N ALA A 141 -14.98 12.96 -7.10
CA ALA A 141 -15.26 13.58 -5.80
C ALA A 141 -14.35 13.05 -4.68
N SER A 142 -13.77 11.86 -4.83
CA SER A 142 -12.81 11.30 -3.87
C SER A 142 -11.43 11.94 -3.94
N GLY A 143 -11.14 12.71 -4.99
CA GLY A 143 -9.81 13.25 -5.27
C GLY A 143 -8.86 12.26 -5.96
N ALA A 144 -9.27 11.03 -6.24
CA ALA A 144 -8.46 10.11 -7.03
C ALA A 144 -8.09 10.70 -8.40
N LYS A 145 -6.93 10.29 -8.93
CA LYS A 145 -6.44 10.73 -10.25
C LYS A 145 -6.54 9.64 -11.30
N TYR A 146 -6.68 8.39 -10.87
CA TYR A 146 -6.82 7.24 -11.74
C TYR A 146 -7.74 6.19 -11.13
N VAL A 147 -8.31 5.34 -11.99
CA VAL A 147 -9.13 4.21 -11.59
C VAL A 147 -8.64 2.95 -12.30
N VAL A 148 -8.37 1.89 -11.53
CA VAL A 148 -8.06 0.56 -12.05
C VAL A 148 -9.28 -0.33 -11.86
N PHE A 149 -9.83 -0.84 -12.95
CA PHE A 149 -11.00 -1.72 -12.93
C PHE A 149 -10.63 -3.13 -13.37
N THR A 150 -11.21 -4.16 -12.74
CA THR A 150 -11.02 -5.55 -13.13
C THR A 150 -11.70 -5.86 -14.46
N ALA A 151 -10.99 -5.60 -15.57
CA ALA A 151 -11.44 -6.00 -16.90
C ALA A 151 -11.60 -7.52 -17.00
N LYS A 152 -10.70 -8.27 -16.35
CA LYS A 152 -10.82 -9.72 -16.17
C LYS A 152 -10.07 -10.20 -14.92
N HIS A 153 -10.71 -11.00 -14.08
CA HIS A 153 -10.07 -11.68 -12.94
C HIS A 153 -9.85 -13.18 -13.21
N HIS A 154 -9.22 -13.92 -12.30
CA HIS A 154 -8.76 -15.30 -12.55
C HIS A 154 -9.86 -16.27 -13.01
N ALA A 155 -11.12 -16.02 -12.68
CA ALA A 155 -12.25 -16.84 -13.12
C ALA A 155 -12.52 -16.74 -14.63
N GLY A 156 -11.91 -15.80 -15.34
CA GLY A 156 -11.96 -15.68 -16.80
C GLY A 156 -13.10 -14.84 -17.37
N PHE A 157 -14.06 -14.40 -16.53
CA PHE A 157 -15.18 -13.59 -17.01
C PHE A 157 -14.72 -12.19 -17.41
N SER A 158 -14.89 -11.85 -18.68
CA SER A 158 -14.46 -10.56 -19.23
C SER A 158 -15.56 -9.52 -19.04
N MET A 159 -15.24 -8.40 -18.40
CA MET A 159 -16.17 -7.28 -18.16
C MET A 159 -16.26 -6.31 -19.35
N PHE A 160 -15.89 -6.78 -20.54
CA PHE A 160 -15.82 -6.06 -21.81
C PHE A 160 -16.24 -7.00 -22.95
N ASP A 161 -16.65 -6.45 -24.09
CA ASP A 161 -17.04 -7.23 -25.29
C ASP A 161 -15.80 -7.81 -25.96
N SER A 162 -15.59 -9.13 -25.83
CA SER A 162 -14.35 -9.80 -26.21
C SER A 162 -14.59 -10.77 -27.37
N ALA A 163 -13.99 -10.52 -28.53
CA ALA A 163 -14.20 -11.35 -29.72
C ALA A 163 -13.60 -12.78 -29.62
N VAL A 164 -12.77 -13.04 -28.61
CA VAL A 164 -12.08 -14.33 -28.42
C VAL A 164 -12.67 -15.24 -27.34
N THR A 165 -13.78 -14.85 -26.70
CA THR A 165 -14.50 -15.68 -25.73
C THR A 165 -15.97 -15.31 -25.64
N ASP A 166 -16.84 -16.32 -25.48
CA ASP A 166 -18.24 -16.09 -25.14
C ASP A 166 -18.44 -15.93 -23.62
N PHE A 167 -17.39 -16.08 -22.80
CA PHE A 167 -17.49 -15.93 -21.35
C PHE A 167 -17.22 -14.48 -20.91
N ASP A 168 -18.10 -13.59 -21.34
CA ASP A 168 -18.00 -12.15 -21.13
C ASP A 168 -19.34 -11.49 -20.73
N ILE A 169 -19.29 -10.19 -20.45
CA ILE A 169 -20.46 -9.40 -20.04
C ILE A 169 -21.55 -9.35 -21.12
N MET A 170 -21.18 -9.53 -22.40
CA MET A 170 -22.12 -9.56 -23.51
C MET A 170 -22.87 -10.89 -23.57
N SER A 171 -22.43 -11.94 -22.90
CA SER A 171 -23.20 -13.17 -22.70
C SER A 171 -24.20 -13.12 -21.54
N SER A 172 -24.13 -12.11 -20.65
CA SER A 172 -25.10 -11.95 -19.56
C SER A 172 -26.39 -11.26 -20.04
N PRO A 173 -27.48 -11.24 -19.24
CA PRO A 173 -28.68 -10.46 -19.53
C PRO A 173 -28.45 -8.94 -19.59
N PHE A 174 -27.31 -8.45 -19.10
CA PHE A 174 -26.99 -7.03 -19.04
C PHE A 174 -26.66 -6.41 -20.40
N LYS A 175 -25.94 -7.16 -21.25
CA LYS A 175 -25.63 -6.80 -22.65
C LYS A 175 -25.02 -5.39 -22.85
N ARG A 176 -24.31 -4.90 -21.85
CA ARG A 176 -23.64 -3.58 -21.84
C ARG A 176 -22.16 -3.76 -21.54
N ASP A 177 -21.31 -3.18 -22.38
CA ASP A 177 -19.87 -3.20 -22.21
C ASP A 177 -19.46 -2.23 -21.08
N VAL A 178 -19.22 -2.80 -19.89
CA VAL A 178 -18.88 -2.06 -18.67
C VAL A 178 -17.56 -1.31 -18.82
N CYS A 179 -16.54 -1.91 -19.44
CA CYS A 179 -15.25 -1.25 -19.64
C CYS A 179 -15.38 -0.04 -20.58
N LYS A 180 -16.22 -0.14 -21.62
CA LYS A 180 -16.46 0.96 -22.56
C LYS A 180 -17.17 2.13 -21.89
N GLU A 181 -18.26 1.85 -21.17
CA GLU A 181 -19.01 2.88 -20.44
C GLU A 181 -18.15 3.54 -19.37
N LEU A 182 -17.40 2.75 -18.59
CA LEU A 182 -16.56 3.26 -17.51
C LEU A 182 -15.40 4.10 -18.04
N SER A 183 -14.68 3.64 -19.08
CA SER A 183 -13.59 4.40 -19.68
C SER A 183 -14.06 5.77 -20.19
N ALA A 184 -15.21 5.81 -20.88
CA ALA A 184 -15.78 7.07 -21.36
C ALA A 184 -16.14 8.02 -20.21
N ALA A 185 -16.83 7.51 -19.18
CA ALA A 185 -17.26 8.31 -18.04
C ALA A 185 -16.08 8.85 -17.20
N LEU A 186 -15.02 8.06 -17.04
CA LEU A 186 -13.79 8.46 -16.34
C LEU A 186 -13.04 9.55 -17.10
N HIS A 187 -12.83 9.38 -18.40
CA HIS A 187 -12.18 10.39 -19.23
C HIS A 187 -12.95 11.72 -19.23
N ALA A 188 -14.29 11.67 -19.24
CA ALA A 188 -15.13 12.87 -19.17
C ALA A 188 -14.90 13.70 -17.87
N ARG A 189 -14.34 13.09 -16.82
CA ARG A 189 -14.00 13.74 -15.54
C ARG A 189 -12.49 13.93 -15.35
N GLY A 190 -11.70 13.70 -16.39
CA GLY A 190 -10.25 13.86 -16.35
C GLY A 190 -9.53 12.81 -15.50
N LEU A 191 -10.16 11.66 -15.24
CA LEU A 191 -9.55 10.54 -14.55
C LEU A 191 -8.81 9.66 -15.54
N LYS A 192 -7.59 9.26 -15.19
CA LYS A 192 -6.81 8.26 -15.92
C LYS A 192 -7.46 6.88 -15.78
N VAL A 193 -7.38 6.08 -16.83
CA VAL A 193 -8.03 4.75 -16.88
C VAL A 193 -6.99 3.65 -16.80
N GLY A 194 -7.25 2.65 -15.97
CA GLY A 194 -6.42 1.46 -15.84
C GLY A 194 -7.23 0.17 -15.87
N TRP A 195 -6.63 -0.87 -16.45
CA TRP A 195 -7.20 -2.22 -16.43
C TRP A 195 -6.40 -3.13 -15.54
N TYR A 196 -7.07 -3.73 -14.57
CA TYR A 196 -6.56 -4.96 -13.98
C TYR A 196 -6.86 -6.12 -14.93
N PHE A 197 -5.83 -6.91 -15.20
CA PHE A 197 -5.93 -8.06 -16.06
C PHE A 197 -5.20 -9.26 -15.44
N SER A 198 -5.97 -10.27 -15.08
CA SER A 198 -5.45 -11.58 -14.72
C SER A 198 -4.93 -12.31 -15.96
N GLN A 199 -3.62 -12.56 -16.04
CA GLN A 199 -3.09 -13.45 -17.08
C GLN A 199 -3.52 -14.92 -16.89
N PRO A 200 -3.58 -15.47 -15.66
CA PRO A 200 -4.24 -16.73 -15.39
C PRO A 200 -5.72 -16.68 -15.80
N ASP A 201 -6.20 -17.76 -16.40
CA ASP A 201 -7.62 -17.87 -16.77
C ASP A 201 -8.14 -19.26 -16.45
N TRP A 202 -8.90 -19.38 -15.38
CA TRP A 202 -9.39 -20.67 -14.89
C TRP A 202 -10.57 -21.22 -15.70
N TYR A 203 -11.15 -20.41 -16.59
CA TYR A 203 -12.21 -20.83 -17.50
C TYR A 203 -11.63 -21.34 -18.83
N GLU A 204 -10.64 -20.64 -19.40
CA GLU A 204 -10.05 -20.93 -20.71
C GLU A 204 -9.32 -22.29 -20.76
N PRO A 205 -9.78 -23.25 -21.59
CA PRO A 205 -9.15 -24.56 -21.73
C PRO A 205 -7.65 -24.50 -22.06
N ARG A 206 -7.22 -23.60 -22.97
CA ARG A 206 -5.81 -23.47 -23.38
C ARG A 206 -4.87 -23.09 -22.23
N TYR A 207 -5.36 -22.39 -21.21
CA TYR A 207 -4.58 -22.10 -20.00
C TYR A 207 -4.44 -23.31 -19.07
N ARG A 208 -5.41 -24.23 -19.11
CA ARG A 208 -5.46 -25.44 -18.28
C ARG A 208 -4.66 -26.60 -18.91
N GLU A 209 -4.14 -26.42 -20.11
CA GLU A 209 -3.12 -27.27 -20.75
C GLU A 209 -1.73 -27.05 -20.10
N GLU A 210 -0.67 -27.61 -20.69
CA GLU A 210 0.70 -27.39 -20.24
C GLU A 210 1.14 -25.94 -20.47
N LEU A 211 1.69 -25.29 -19.44
CA LEU A 211 2.22 -23.93 -19.50
C LEU A 211 3.75 -23.95 -19.50
N PRO A 212 4.45 -23.13 -20.32
CA PRO A 212 3.93 -22.07 -21.20
C PRO A 212 3.16 -22.60 -22.41
N SER A 213 2.06 -21.93 -22.77
CA SER A 213 1.25 -22.25 -23.97
C SER A 213 1.26 -21.06 -24.93
N GLN A 214 1.98 -21.18 -26.05
CA GLN A 214 1.99 -20.13 -27.07
C GLN A 214 0.62 -19.95 -27.70
N ARG A 215 -0.15 -21.04 -27.85
CA ARG A 215 -1.52 -20.98 -28.33
C ARG A 215 -2.41 -20.13 -27.41
N PHE A 216 -2.30 -20.32 -26.09
CA PHE A 216 -2.99 -19.47 -25.12
C PHE A 216 -2.57 -18.00 -25.26
N ASN A 217 -1.26 -17.74 -25.41
CA ASN A 217 -0.76 -16.37 -25.54
C ASN A 217 -1.23 -15.69 -26.83
N ASP A 218 -1.08 -16.34 -27.97
CA ASP A 218 -1.35 -15.79 -29.31
C ASP A 218 -2.83 -15.70 -29.67
N GLU A 219 -3.62 -16.70 -29.27
CA GLU A 219 -5.02 -16.81 -29.69
C GLU A 219 -6.01 -16.33 -28.61
N PHE A 220 -5.53 -15.92 -27.43
CA PHE A 220 -6.40 -15.49 -26.33
C PHE A 220 -5.85 -14.31 -25.52
N LEU A 221 -4.74 -14.48 -24.81
CA LEU A 221 -4.22 -13.44 -23.90
C LEU A 221 -3.87 -12.14 -24.65
N PHE A 222 -3.10 -12.23 -25.74
CA PHE A 222 -2.65 -11.06 -26.49
C PHE A 222 -3.81 -10.38 -27.23
N PRO A 223 -4.72 -11.12 -27.91
CA PRO A 223 -5.94 -10.53 -28.47
C PRO A 223 -6.77 -9.75 -27.45
N GLN A 224 -7.06 -10.30 -26.27
CA GLN A 224 -7.84 -9.60 -25.25
C GLN A 224 -7.17 -8.31 -24.76
N ILE A 225 -5.86 -8.35 -24.53
CA ILE A 225 -5.12 -7.14 -24.14
C ILE A 225 -5.12 -6.13 -25.29
N ARG A 226 -4.97 -6.57 -26.54
CA ARG A 226 -5.05 -5.69 -27.70
C ARG A 226 -6.41 -5.00 -27.78
N GLU A 227 -7.52 -5.73 -27.64
CA GLU A 227 -8.88 -5.18 -27.62
C GLU A 227 -9.02 -4.08 -26.56
N LEU A 228 -8.57 -4.36 -25.32
CA LEU A 228 -8.58 -3.40 -24.21
C LEU A 228 -7.77 -2.13 -24.48
N LEU A 229 -6.69 -2.23 -25.26
CA LEU A 229 -5.81 -1.12 -25.59
C LEU A 229 -6.15 -0.42 -26.92
N THR A 230 -7.10 -0.93 -27.72
CA THR A 230 -7.49 -0.32 -29.00
C THR A 230 -8.93 0.18 -29.04
N HIS A 231 -9.85 -0.41 -28.27
CA HIS A 231 -11.29 -0.09 -28.37
C HIS A 231 -11.80 0.85 -27.25
N TYR A 232 -10.98 1.11 -26.23
CA TYR A 232 -11.41 1.77 -24.98
C TYR A 232 -10.75 3.13 -24.74
N GLY A 233 -10.18 3.74 -25.77
CA GLY A 233 -9.52 5.05 -25.68
C GLY A 233 -8.10 4.98 -25.11
N LYS A 234 -7.66 6.05 -24.45
CA LYS A 234 -6.34 6.13 -23.81
C LYS A 234 -6.34 5.28 -22.53
N ILE A 235 -5.37 4.39 -22.36
CA ILE A 235 -5.24 3.57 -21.15
C ILE A 235 -3.89 3.84 -20.50
N ASP A 236 -3.90 4.39 -19.29
CA ASP A 236 -2.71 4.85 -18.58
C ASP A 236 -2.05 3.74 -17.74
N ILE A 237 -2.80 2.72 -17.31
CA ILE A 237 -2.28 1.65 -16.43
C ILE A 237 -2.74 0.27 -16.92
N LEU A 238 -1.81 -0.68 -17.03
CA LEU A 238 -2.11 -2.10 -17.14
C LEU A 238 -1.59 -2.82 -15.89
N TRP A 239 -2.50 -3.19 -15.01
CA TRP A 239 -2.20 -3.79 -13.72
C TRP A 239 -2.35 -5.32 -13.83
N PHE A 240 -1.23 -6.02 -13.97
CA PHE A 240 -1.22 -7.46 -14.13
C PHE A 240 -1.41 -8.22 -12.82
N ASP A 241 -1.89 -9.45 -12.90
CA ASP A 241 -1.84 -10.40 -11.79
C ASP A 241 -1.54 -11.81 -12.29
N GLY A 242 -0.24 -12.11 -12.41
CA GLY A 242 0.28 -13.34 -12.98
C GLY A 242 0.45 -14.47 -11.99
N LEU A 243 -0.05 -14.34 -10.75
CA LEU A 243 0.16 -15.31 -9.65
C LEU A 243 1.64 -15.69 -9.41
N GLY A 244 2.55 -14.75 -9.71
CA GLY A 244 3.99 -14.97 -9.55
C GLY A 244 4.61 -16.02 -10.47
N LYS A 245 3.93 -16.39 -11.57
CA LYS A 245 4.51 -17.26 -12.61
C LYS A 245 5.71 -16.60 -13.30
N HIS A 246 6.55 -17.43 -13.90
CA HIS A 246 7.72 -16.97 -14.66
C HIS A 246 7.27 -16.10 -15.87
N PRO A 247 7.99 -15.02 -16.22
CA PRO A 247 7.62 -14.15 -17.34
C PRO A 247 7.42 -14.85 -18.68
N ASP A 248 8.15 -15.95 -18.92
CA ASP A 248 8.04 -16.75 -20.15
C ASP A 248 6.71 -17.52 -20.25
N THR A 249 5.99 -17.71 -19.14
CA THR A 249 4.62 -18.23 -19.17
C THR A 249 3.73 -17.36 -20.06
N TRP A 250 3.95 -16.05 -20.01
CA TRP A 250 3.12 -15.04 -20.67
C TRP A 250 3.75 -14.47 -21.94
N ASP A 251 4.95 -14.94 -22.32
CA ASP A 251 5.75 -14.28 -23.34
C ASP A 251 5.85 -12.76 -23.08
N SER A 252 6.22 -12.42 -21.83
CA SER A 252 6.18 -11.04 -21.31
C SER A 252 6.92 -10.02 -22.18
N PRO A 253 8.09 -10.31 -22.79
CA PRO A 253 8.74 -9.36 -23.68
C PRO A 253 7.92 -8.99 -24.91
N ARG A 254 7.32 -9.97 -25.59
CA ARG A 254 6.47 -9.68 -26.76
C ARG A 254 5.16 -9.03 -26.36
N LEU A 255 4.59 -9.45 -25.23
CA LEU A 255 3.40 -8.83 -24.66
C LEU A 255 3.62 -7.34 -24.37
N LEU A 256 4.67 -7.00 -23.62
CA LEU A 256 4.96 -5.62 -23.25
C LEU A 256 5.36 -4.77 -24.45
N ASN A 257 6.04 -5.34 -25.44
CA ASN A 257 6.28 -4.66 -26.70
C ASN A 257 4.97 -4.27 -27.40
N MET A 258 4.04 -5.21 -27.56
CA MET A 258 2.72 -4.92 -28.12
C MET A 258 1.98 -3.85 -27.29
N VAL A 259 2.00 -3.96 -25.96
CA VAL A 259 1.35 -3.01 -25.05
C VAL A 259 1.91 -1.59 -25.27
N ARG A 260 3.23 -1.45 -25.40
CA ARG A 260 3.90 -0.14 -25.59
C ARG A 260 3.83 0.40 -27.02
N GLU A 261 3.69 -0.45 -28.03
CA GLU A 261 3.36 -0.03 -29.40
C GLU A 261 1.96 0.58 -29.48
N LEU A 262 0.99 -0.03 -28.77
CA LEU A 262 -0.39 0.43 -28.74
C LEU A 262 -0.59 1.66 -27.86
N GLN A 263 0.05 1.69 -26.69
CA GLN A 263 -0.11 2.75 -25.69
C GLN A 263 1.28 3.13 -25.12
N PRO A 264 2.06 4.01 -25.79
CA PRO A 264 3.45 4.30 -25.41
C PRO A 264 3.66 4.91 -24.01
N HIS A 265 2.60 5.45 -23.41
CA HIS A 265 2.61 6.10 -22.09
C HIS A 265 2.15 5.17 -20.96
N ILE A 266 1.63 3.98 -21.26
CA ILE A 266 1.03 3.11 -20.23
C ILE A 266 2.09 2.67 -19.22
N VAL A 267 1.72 2.52 -17.95
CA VAL A 267 2.59 1.96 -16.90
C VAL A 267 2.08 0.59 -16.46
N THR A 268 2.98 -0.27 -15.99
CA THR A 268 2.67 -1.64 -15.58
C THR A 268 3.26 -1.97 -14.22
N ASN A 269 2.54 -2.77 -13.43
CA ASN A 269 3.05 -3.29 -12.18
C ASN A 269 4.04 -4.46 -12.42
N HIS A 270 4.68 -4.93 -11.35
CA HIS A 270 5.63 -6.04 -11.39
C HIS A 270 5.05 -7.46 -11.50
N ARG A 271 3.72 -7.64 -11.50
CA ARG A 271 3.09 -8.94 -11.21
C ARG A 271 2.93 -9.88 -12.41
N PHE A 272 3.47 -9.53 -13.57
CA PHE A 272 3.66 -10.46 -14.67
C PHE A 272 4.88 -11.38 -14.49
N ALA A 273 5.55 -11.30 -13.34
CA ALA A 273 6.71 -12.10 -12.99
C ALA A 273 6.75 -12.42 -11.49
N PRO A 274 7.64 -13.32 -11.03
CA PRO A 274 7.85 -13.54 -9.60
C PRO A 274 8.34 -12.26 -8.91
N ARG A 275 7.92 -12.03 -7.67
CA ARG A 275 8.29 -10.82 -6.91
C ARG A 275 9.81 -10.60 -6.79
N SER A 276 10.58 -11.69 -6.71
CA SER A 276 12.05 -11.64 -6.65
C SER A 276 12.70 -11.04 -7.89
N TYR A 277 12.01 -10.99 -9.04
CA TYR A 277 12.53 -10.37 -10.25
C TYR A 277 12.41 -8.84 -10.20
N ARG A 278 11.40 -8.29 -9.49
CA ARG A 278 11.08 -6.85 -9.51
C ARG A 278 11.07 -6.26 -10.94
N MET A 279 10.52 -7.00 -11.89
CA MET A 279 10.25 -6.52 -13.25
C MET A 279 9.06 -5.54 -13.25
N GLY A 280 8.78 -4.86 -14.36
CA GLY A 280 7.69 -3.89 -14.43
C GLY A 280 7.96 -2.59 -13.67
N ASP A 281 7.21 -1.55 -14.01
CA ASP A 281 7.58 -0.15 -13.72
C ASP A 281 7.55 0.18 -12.22
N PHE A 282 6.66 -0.48 -11.47
CA PHE A 282 6.49 -0.26 -10.04
C PHE A 282 6.19 -1.54 -9.26
N ASP A 283 6.59 -1.54 -7.98
CA ASP A 283 6.28 -2.62 -7.04
C ASP A 283 4.86 -2.47 -6.47
N GLY A 284 4.26 -3.55 -5.98
CA GLY A 284 2.85 -3.59 -5.56
C GLY A 284 2.60 -4.25 -4.20
N PRO A 285 3.00 -3.61 -3.07
CA PRO A 285 2.65 -4.05 -1.72
C PRO A 285 1.14 -4.22 -1.56
N GLU A 286 0.70 -5.31 -0.94
CA GLU A 286 -0.72 -5.66 -0.84
C GLU A 286 -1.18 -5.66 0.61
N ARG A 287 -2.26 -4.92 0.91
CA ARG A 287 -2.89 -4.77 2.24
C ARG A 287 -1.95 -4.30 3.35
N GLN A 288 -0.85 -3.66 2.96
CA GLN A 288 0.14 -3.03 3.84
C GLN A 288 0.78 -1.86 3.10
N THR A 289 1.27 -0.88 3.85
CA THR A 289 2.12 0.18 3.30
C THR A 289 3.43 -0.41 2.82
N GLY A 290 3.96 0.09 1.70
CA GLY A 290 5.37 -0.12 1.35
C GLY A 290 6.30 0.49 2.41
N ARG A 291 7.55 0.03 2.43
CA ARG A 291 8.61 0.70 3.20
C ARG A 291 8.96 2.04 2.58
N PHE A 292 9.62 2.89 3.36
CA PHE A 292 10.23 4.10 2.80
C PHE A 292 11.20 3.72 1.68
N GLN A 293 10.90 4.17 0.48
CA GLN A 293 11.70 3.90 -0.70
C GLN A 293 11.52 5.04 -1.70
N THR A 294 12.63 5.59 -2.18
CA THR A 294 12.64 6.71 -3.14
C THR A 294 13.37 6.40 -4.44
N ASN A 295 14.02 5.23 -4.53
CA ASN A 295 14.82 4.81 -5.68
C ASN A 295 14.07 3.94 -6.69
N ARG A 296 12.90 3.41 -6.32
CA ARG A 296 12.01 2.65 -7.19
C ARG A 296 10.54 2.92 -6.83
N PRO A 297 9.68 3.26 -7.79
CA PRO A 297 8.27 3.53 -7.52
C PRO A 297 7.51 2.29 -7.06
N TRP A 298 6.48 2.50 -6.25
CA TRP A 298 5.62 1.44 -5.76
C TRP A 298 4.21 1.96 -5.44
N GLU A 299 3.24 1.05 -5.42
CA GLU A 299 1.84 1.33 -5.13
C GLU A 299 1.28 0.31 -4.15
N THR A 300 0.80 0.78 -3.00
CA THR A 300 0.02 -0.08 -2.10
C THR A 300 -1.37 -0.26 -2.68
N CYS A 301 -1.77 -1.51 -2.93
CA CYS A 301 -3.18 -1.85 -3.17
C CYS A 301 -3.80 -2.41 -1.88
N THR A 302 -5.00 -1.94 -1.53
CA THR A 302 -5.74 -2.44 -0.35
C THR A 302 -7.23 -2.22 -0.50
N VAL A 303 -8.04 -2.79 0.40
CA VAL A 303 -9.50 -2.61 0.41
C VAL A 303 -9.92 -1.49 1.35
N ILE A 304 -10.94 -0.71 0.98
CA ILE A 304 -11.54 0.29 1.87
C ILE A 304 -12.27 -0.36 3.05
N GLY A 305 -12.78 -1.57 2.84
CA GLY A 305 -13.46 -2.43 3.80
C GLY A 305 -13.78 -3.79 3.16
N GLY A 306 -14.00 -4.81 3.98
CA GLY A 306 -14.43 -6.13 3.50
C GLY A 306 -13.39 -6.90 2.68
N LYS A 307 -13.78 -7.35 1.49
CA LYS A 307 -12.98 -8.16 0.55
C LYS A 307 -12.69 -7.35 -0.72
N TRP A 308 -11.85 -7.89 -1.62
CA TRP A 308 -11.56 -7.25 -2.91
C TRP A 308 -12.85 -7.11 -3.74
N GLY A 309 -13.44 -8.22 -4.17
CA GLY A 309 -14.81 -8.26 -4.69
C GLY A 309 -15.86 -8.24 -3.57
N TYR A 310 -17.12 -8.02 -3.93
CA TYR A 310 -18.21 -8.00 -2.97
C TYR A 310 -18.36 -9.33 -2.22
N GLY A 311 -18.21 -9.27 -0.90
CA GLY A 311 -18.35 -10.41 0.01
C GLY A 311 -19.60 -10.36 0.89
N GLY A 312 -20.52 -9.43 0.61
CA GLY A 312 -21.56 -8.96 1.53
C GLY A 312 -21.31 -7.52 1.99
N GLU A 313 -22.33 -6.91 2.59
CA GLU A 313 -22.22 -5.59 3.20
C GLU A 313 -21.10 -5.54 4.23
N SER A 314 -20.30 -4.49 4.19
CA SER A 314 -19.19 -4.25 5.10
C SER A 314 -19.03 -2.77 5.37
N HIS A 315 -18.63 -2.43 6.59
CA HIS A 315 -18.20 -1.09 6.92
C HIS A 315 -16.82 -0.81 6.31
N PRO A 316 -16.55 0.44 5.87
CA PRO A 316 -15.20 0.84 5.52
C PRO A 316 -14.32 0.90 6.80
N MET A 317 -13.02 1.13 6.64
CA MET A 317 -12.12 1.56 7.72
C MET A 317 -12.66 2.83 8.41
N SER A 318 -11.94 3.47 9.33
CA SER A 318 -12.29 4.83 9.79
C SER A 318 -11.71 5.91 8.85
N LEU A 319 -12.27 7.12 8.85
CA LEU A 319 -11.74 8.22 8.01
C LEU A 319 -10.28 8.53 8.40
N GLN A 320 -10.00 8.49 9.71
CA GLN A 320 -8.68 8.58 10.29
C GLN A 320 -7.70 7.59 9.64
N ASP A 321 -8.05 6.30 9.59
CA ASP A 321 -7.20 5.26 9.01
C ASP A 321 -7.07 5.41 7.49
N SER A 322 -8.14 5.82 6.80
CA SER A 322 -8.12 6.05 5.35
C SER A 322 -7.16 7.18 4.97
N VAL A 323 -7.22 8.32 5.66
CA VAL A 323 -6.31 9.46 5.43
C VAL A 323 -4.89 9.11 5.85
N ALA A 324 -4.70 8.51 7.02
CA ALA A 324 -3.38 8.09 7.48
C ALA A 324 -2.71 7.11 6.51
N LEU A 325 -3.46 6.19 5.91
CA LEU A 325 -2.94 5.27 4.90
C LEU A 325 -2.46 5.99 3.64
N LEU A 326 -3.27 6.92 3.10
CA LEU A 326 -2.90 7.73 1.94
C LEU A 326 -1.62 8.53 2.21
N VAL A 327 -1.61 9.25 3.33
CA VAL A 327 -0.49 10.07 3.78
C VAL A 327 0.77 9.23 3.97
N ARG A 328 0.68 8.06 4.62
CA ARG A 328 1.82 7.15 4.80
C ARG A 328 2.32 6.57 3.49
N CYS A 329 1.45 6.32 2.51
CA CYS A 329 1.90 5.90 1.18
C CYS A 329 2.71 7.01 0.52
N ALA A 330 2.18 8.24 0.47
CA ALA A 330 2.87 9.39 -0.09
C ALA A 330 4.21 9.67 0.63
N GLY A 331 4.22 9.65 1.97
CA GLY A 331 5.41 9.90 2.77
C GLY A 331 6.49 8.82 2.65
N ASN A 332 6.11 7.56 2.37
CA ASN A 332 7.04 6.49 2.04
C ASN A 332 7.48 6.48 0.57
N GLY A 333 6.97 7.40 -0.25
CA GLY A 333 7.34 7.56 -1.67
C GLY A 333 6.44 6.82 -2.67
N GLY A 334 5.38 6.16 -2.22
CA GLY A 334 4.48 5.38 -3.07
C GLY A 334 3.13 6.02 -3.36
N ASN A 335 2.33 5.28 -4.13
CA ASN A 335 0.92 5.58 -4.39
C ASN A 335 0.00 4.69 -3.55
N LEU A 336 -1.24 5.10 -3.38
CA LEU A 336 -2.32 4.29 -2.81
C LEU A 336 -3.37 3.98 -3.88
N LEU A 337 -3.67 2.70 -4.06
CA LEU A 337 -4.78 2.19 -4.86
C LEU A 337 -5.84 1.56 -3.93
N LEU A 338 -6.88 2.32 -3.61
CA LEU A 338 -7.88 1.95 -2.60
C LEU A 338 -9.10 1.29 -3.24
N ASN A 339 -9.37 0.05 -2.87
CA ASN A 339 -10.35 -0.81 -3.52
C ASN A 339 -11.77 -0.69 -2.94
N THR A 340 -12.77 -0.77 -3.81
CA THR A 340 -14.14 -1.15 -3.45
C THR A 340 -14.63 -2.37 -4.25
N GLY A 341 -15.53 -3.15 -3.64
CA GLY A 341 -16.25 -4.26 -4.27
C GLY A 341 -17.73 -3.92 -4.41
N PRO A 342 -18.21 -3.48 -5.59
CA PRO A 342 -19.60 -3.10 -5.83
C PRO A 342 -20.58 -4.27 -5.69
N ARG A 343 -21.82 -3.96 -5.32
CA ARG A 343 -22.93 -4.91 -5.20
C ARG A 343 -23.24 -5.59 -6.54
N PRO A 344 -23.93 -6.74 -6.55
CA PRO A 344 -24.39 -7.37 -7.79
C PRO A 344 -25.34 -6.52 -8.61
N THR A 345 -25.97 -5.52 -8.00
CA THR A 345 -26.82 -4.53 -8.67
C THR A 345 -26.04 -3.47 -9.45
N GLY A 346 -24.73 -3.31 -9.20
CA GLY A 346 -23.92 -2.23 -9.78
C GLY A 346 -23.73 -1.01 -8.87
N GLU A 347 -24.29 -1.03 -7.66
CA GLU A 347 -24.09 0.05 -6.69
C GLU A 347 -22.78 -0.13 -5.92
N ILE A 348 -22.06 0.96 -5.68
CA ILE A 348 -21.03 1.01 -4.65
C ILE A 348 -21.72 1.08 -3.29
N ILE A 349 -21.25 0.30 -2.32
CA ILE A 349 -21.80 0.30 -0.96
C ILE A 349 -21.87 1.75 -0.43
N PRO A 350 -23.05 2.24 0.01
CA PRO A 350 -23.22 3.66 0.35
C PRO A 350 -22.21 4.19 1.36
N GLU A 351 -21.85 3.40 2.37
CA GLU A 351 -20.82 3.78 3.34
C GLU A 351 -19.41 3.89 2.74
N HIS A 352 -19.07 3.00 1.79
CA HIS A 352 -17.81 3.12 1.06
C HIS A 352 -17.80 4.40 0.20
N ALA A 353 -18.91 4.68 -0.49
CA ALA A 353 -19.06 5.91 -1.28
C ALA A 353 -18.95 7.17 -0.39
N GLN A 354 -19.61 7.17 0.77
CA GLN A 354 -19.50 8.25 1.73
C GLN A 354 -18.04 8.45 2.18
N ARG A 355 -17.33 7.36 2.48
CA ARG A 355 -15.93 7.47 2.86
C ARG A 355 -15.05 8.06 1.76
N TYR A 356 -15.27 7.68 0.51
CA TYR A 356 -14.53 8.28 -0.61
C TYR A 356 -14.73 9.79 -0.68
N ARG A 357 -15.96 10.29 -0.50
CA ARG A 357 -16.24 11.73 -0.46
C ARG A 357 -15.56 12.43 0.72
N GLU A 358 -15.52 11.80 1.89
CA GLU A 358 -14.83 12.34 3.07
C GLU A 358 -13.31 12.45 2.85
N ILE A 359 -12.69 11.45 2.21
CA ILE A 359 -11.28 11.49 1.79
C ILE A 359 -11.06 12.66 0.82
N GLY A 360 -11.96 12.81 -0.17
CA GLY A 360 -11.90 13.90 -1.14
C GLY A 360 -12.04 15.29 -0.52
N ALA A 361 -12.90 15.44 0.50
CA ALA A 361 -13.03 16.69 1.25
C ALA A 361 -11.71 17.06 1.96
N TRP A 362 -11.04 16.09 2.57
CA TRP A 362 -9.72 16.31 3.18
C TRP A 362 -8.65 16.67 2.14
N LEU A 363 -8.66 16.00 0.98
CA LEU A 363 -7.73 16.27 -0.13
C LEU A 363 -7.95 17.64 -0.79
N LYS A 364 -9.17 18.18 -0.77
CA LYS A 364 -9.43 19.53 -1.26
C LYS A 364 -8.66 20.59 -0.46
N GLU A 365 -8.50 20.37 0.84
CA GLU A 365 -7.78 21.28 1.73
C GLU A 365 -6.28 21.00 1.79
N ASN A 366 -5.88 19.72 1.75
CA ASN A 366 -4.51 19.29 2.01
C ASN A 366 -3.80 18.69 0.79
N GLY A 367 -4.44 18.65 -0.37
CA GLY A 367 -3.95 17.93 -1.55
C GLY A 367 -2.58 18.38 -2.05
N GLU A 368 -2.18 19.63 -1.83
CA GLU A 368 -0.84 20.10 -2.20
C GLU A 368 0.29 19.39 -1.41
N SER A 369 -0.01 18.84 -0.24
CA SER A 369 0.94 18.02 0.53
C SER A 369 1.02 16.56 0.05
N ILE A 370 0.14 16.16 -0.88
CA ILE A 370 0.05 14.81 -1.42
C ILE A 370 0.48 14.79 -2.88
N TYR A 371 -0.29 15.42 -3.77
CA TYR A 371 -0.08 15.35 -5.22
C TYR A 371 1.22 16.03 -5.64
N ALA A 372 1.88 15.47 -6.66
CA ALA A 372 3.15 15.98 -7.19
C ALA A 372 4.22 16.23 -6.10
N THR A 373 4.22 15.43 -5.04
CA THR A 373 5.28 15.40 -4.02
C THR A 373 6.19 14.18 -4.19
N ARG A 374 7.24 14.06 -3.37
CA ARG A 374 8.07 12.85 -3.19
C ARG A 374 8.13 12.52 -1.70
N GLY A 375 8.24 11.23 -1.34
CA GLY A 375 8.33 10.83 0.08
C GLY A 375 9.62 11.30 0.74
N GLY A 376 9.56 11.72 2.01
CA GLY A 376 10.69 12.29 2.75
C GLY A 376 10.62 13.81 2.90
N PRO A 377 11.68 14.48 3.38
CA PRO A 377 13.03 13.96 3.61
C PRO A 377 13.15 13.09 4.86
N TYR A 378 12.20 13.20 5.79
CA TYR A 378 12.18 12.37 6.99
C TYR A 378 11.60 11.01 6.68
N LYS A 379 12.29 9.95 7.10
CA LYS A 379 11.68 8.62 7.13
C LYS A 379 10.48 8.65 8.09
N PRO A 380 9.43 7.85 7.87
CA PRO A 380 8.30 7.81 8.79
C PRO A 380 8.66 7.23 10.15
N GLY A 381 7.84 7.55 11.14
CA GLY A 381 7.92 6.99 12.49
C GLY A 381 6.63 7.20 13.27
N PRO A 382 6.66 6.98 14.60
CA PRO A 382 5.51 7.20 15.47
C PRO A 382 4.90 8.59 15.40
N TRP A 383 5.69 9.60 15.07
CA TRP A 383 5.19 10.98 14.93
C TRP A 383 4.30 11.17 13.69
N GLY A 384 4.49 10.35 12.65
CA GLY A 384 3.88 10.51 11.34
C GLY A 384 4.88 10.31 10.20
N CYS A 385 4.80 11.15 9.17
CA CYS A 385 5.69 11.10 8.01
C CYS A 385 5.86 12.46 7.33
N ALA A 386 6.72 12.54 6.32
CA ALA A 386 6.92 13.76 5.53
C ALA A 386 6.81 13.50 4.03
N THR A 387 6.32 14.49 3.30
CA THR A 387 6.47 14.61 1.85
C THR A 387 7.27 15.89 1.53
N ARG A 388 7.83 15.96 0.32
CA ARG A 388 8.51 17.14 -0.21
C ARG A 388 8.00 17.50 -1.59
N SER A 389 7.97 18.79 -1.92
CA SER A 389 7.74 19.25 -3.29
C SER A 389 8.81 18.70 -4.24
N LYS A 390 8.50 18.52 -5.53
CA LYS A 390 9.46 18.03 -6.53
C LYS A 390 10.76 18.85 -6.59
N ASP A 391 10.65 20.17 -6.45
CA ASP A 391 11.81 21.07 -6.41
C ASP A 391 12.59 21.01 -5.08
N GLY A 392 12.10 20.26 -4.09
CA GLY A 392 12.70 20.08 -2.77
C GLY A 392 12.70 21.34 -1.90
N LYS A 393 11.94 22.38 -2.24
CA LYS A 393 11.93 23.65 -1.47
C LYS A 393 10.82 23.74 -0.43
N THR A 394 9.87 22.82 -0.45
CA THR A 394 8.82 22.73 0.57
C THR A 394 8.79 21.32 1.13
N VAL A 395 8.80 21.21 2.46
CA VAL A 395 8.59 19.96 3.20
C VAL A 395 7.26 20.05 3.91
N TYR A 396 6.40 19.06 3.71
CA TYR A 396 5.15 18.90 4.45
C TYR A 396 5.36 17.85 5.52
N LEU A 397 5.20 18.25 6.79
CA LEU A 397 5.13 17.32 7.91
C LEU A 397 3.69 16.91 8.12
N HIS A 398 3.43 15.62 8.10
CA HIS A 398 2.14 15.03 8.41
C HIS A 398 2.21 14.43 9.81
N VAL A 399 1.73 15.17 10.81
CA VAL A 399 1.78 14.76 12.21
C VAL A 399 0.51 13.95 12.52
N LEU A 400 0.67 12.62 12.41
CA LEU A 400 -0.38 11.62 12.63
C LEU A 400 -0.36 11.06 14.06
N GLY A 401 0.80 11.15 14.73
CA GLY A 401 1.00 10.59 16.06
C GLY A 401 0.50 11.49 17.18
N LYS A 402 0.19 10.89 18.33
CA LYS A 402 -0.12 11.61 19.56
C LYS A 402 1.15 12.20 20.16
N ILE A 403 1.30 13.52 20.05
CA ILE A 403 2.38 14.27 20.71
C ILE A 403 1.99 14.62 22.14
N VAL A 404 2.69 14.06 23.13
CA VAL A 404 2.54 14.42 24.54
C VAL A 404 3.23 15.77 24.77
N GLY A 405 2.50 16.75 25.31
CA GLY A 405 2.96 18.15 25.37
C GLY A 405 2.60 18.90 24.09
N ASN A 406 3.38 19.92 23.70
CA ASN A 406 3.07 20.82 22.57
C ASN A 406 4.16 20.88 21.48
N VAL A 407 5.22 20.08 21.61
CA VAL A 407 6.40 20.21 20.76
C VAL A 407 6.73 18.86 20.13
N LEU A 408 6.78 18.82 18.81
CA LEU A 408 7.40 17.73 18.06
C LEU A 408 8.87 18.07 17.82
N GLN A 409 9.75 17.12 18.15
CA GLN A 409 11.18 17.24 17.91
C GLN A 409 11.58 16.27 16.79
N LEU A 410 12.29 16.78 15.78
CA LEU A 410 12.90 16.00 14.70
C LEU A 410 14.36 16.43 14.54
N PRO A 411 15.23 15.65 13.89
CA PRO A 411 16.55 16.15 13.50
C PRO A 411 16.43 17.40 12.60
N ALA A 412 17.35 18.34 12.70
CA ALA A 412 17.31 19.54 11.88
C ALA A 412 17.41 19.22 10.38
N LEU A 413 16.63 19.93 9.56
CA LEU A 413 16.83 19.91 8.11
C LEU A 413 18.19 20.52 7.75
N PRO A 414 18.90 19.99 6.74
CA PRO A 414 20.13 20.60 6.19
C PRO A 414 19.81 21.79 5.25
N ALA A 415 18.82 22.59 5.62
CA ALA A 415 18.39 23.80 4.95
C ALA A 415 17.74 24.73 5.99
N LYS A 416 17.79 26.04 5.74
CA LYS A 416 17.16 27.03 6.62
C LYS A 416 15.66 27.10 6.31
N ILE A 417 14.84 26.99 7.35
CA ILE A 417 13.41 27.26 7.25
C ILE A 417 13.20 28.77 7.13
N VAL A 418 12.58 29.21 6.04
CA VAL A 418 12.24 30.63 5.78
C VAL A 418 10.80 30.94 6.11
N GLU A 419 9.91 29.95 6.05
CA GLU A 419 8.50 30.08 6.38
C GLU A 419 7.97 28.77 6.98
N VAL A 420 7.05 28.89 7.93
CA VAL A 420 6.30 27.78 8.51
C VAL A 420 4.83 28.14 8.54
N GLN A 421 3.98 27.26 8.02
CA GLN A 421 2.54 27.49 8.00
C GLN A 421 1.74 26.19 8.13
N ARG A 422 0.53 26.30 8.63
CA ARG A 422 -0.52 25.28 8.49
C ARG A 422 -1.26 25.54 7.19
N LEU A 423 -1.66 24.48 6.47
CA LEU A 423 -2.43 24.65 5.22
C LEU A 423 -3.82 25.26 5.48
N ASN A 424 -4.40 24.99 6.65
CA ASN A 424 -5.65 25.59 7.11
C ASN A 424 -5.48 26.94 7.85
N GLY A 425 -4.27 27.52 7.86
CA GLY A 425 -3.99 28.81 8.50
C GLY A 425 -3.97 28.81 10.03
N LYS A 426 -4.14 27.65 10.69
CA LYS A 426 -4.03 27.56 12.15
C LYS A 426 -2.60 27.91 12.65
N PRO A 427 -2.44 28.30 13.93
CA PRO A 427 -1.13 28.66 14.47
C PRO A 427 -0.12 27.50 14.49
N VAL A 428 1.12 27.78 14.08
CA VAL A 428 2.27 26.88 14.21
C VAL A 428 3.55 27.71 14.33
N LYS A 429 4.55 27.20 15.05
CA LYS A 429 5.90 27.78 15.08
C LYS A 429 6.93 26.69 14.89
N ALA A 430 8.03 27.01 14.22
CA ALA A 430 9.16 26.11 14.07
C ALA A 430 10.47 26.85 14.37
N ALA A 431 11.44 26.15 14.95
CA ALA A 431 12.79 26.66 15.17
C ALA A 431 13.82 25.53 14.97
N GLN A 432 14.96 25.86 14.38
CA GLN A 432 16.12 24.97 14.31
C GLN A 432 17.11 25.36 15.39
N LYS A 433 17.42 24.46 16.34
CA LYS A 433 18.35 24.72 17.45
C LYS A 433 19.06 23.43 17.85
N ASN A 434 20.36 23.51 18.12
CA ASN A 434 21.19 22.39 18.58
C ASN A 434 21.00 21.12 17.72
N GLY A 435 21.02 21.28 16.39
CA GLY A 435 20.81 20.18 15.43
C GLY A 435 19.41 19.54 15.45
N GLN A 436 18.42 20.16 16.09
CA GLN A 436 17.02 19.73 16.09
C GLN A 436 16.11 20.75 15.40
N LEU A 437 15.05 20.24 14.77
CA LEU A 437 13.85 20.95 14.40
C LEU A 437 12.81 20.81 15.51
N MET A 438 12.42 21.94 16.10
CA MET A 438 11.40 22.04 17.14
C MET A 438 10.14 22.64 16.52
N VAL A 439 9.06 21.87 16.45
CA VAL A 439 7.78 22.31 15.89
C VAL A 439 6.74 22.40 17.01
N VAL A 440 6.31 23.62 17.32
CA VAL A 440 5.31 23.89 18.36
C VAL A 440 3.92 23.86 17.74
N VAL A 441 3.14 22.86 18.14
CA VAL A 441 1.74 22.68 17.73
C VAL A 441 0.86 22.64 18.99
N PRO A 442 0.25 23.78 19.37
CA PRO A 442 -0.70 23.82 20.49
C PRO A 442 -1.83 22.81 20.30
N THR A 443 -2.34 22.22 21.38
CA THR A 443 -3.45 21.25 21.33
C THR A 443 -4.65 21.76 20.53
N SER A 444 -5.02 23.05 20.68
CA SER A 444 -6.13 23.68 19.93
C SER A 444 -5.87 23.85 18.43
N SER A 445 -4.62 23.73 17.98
CA SER A 445 -4.21 23.88 16.59
C SER A 445 -3.98 22.54 15.88
N ARG A 446 -4.18 21.42 16.58
CA ARG A 446 -4.07 20.07 16.01
C ARG A 446 -5.36 19.70 15.30
N ASP A 447 -5.20 18.97 14.22
CA ASP A 447 -6.28 18.32 13.51
C ASP A 447 -6.29 16.84 13.84
N GLU A 448 -7.48 16.28 14.07
CA GLU A 448 -7.63 14.89 14.49
C GLU A 448 -7.07 13.93 13.43
N LEU A 449 -7.44 14.14 12.16
CA LEU A 449 -7.05 13.28 11.04
C LEU A 449 -5.56 13.37 10.71
N ASP A 450 -5.08 14.59 10.48
CA ASP A 450 -3.69 14.87 10.10
C ASP A 450 -3.34 16.34 10.34
N THR A 451 -2.35 16.54 11.18
CA THR A 451 -1.76 17.85 11.38
C THR A 451 -0.67 18.09 10.31
N VAL A 452 -1.07 18.60 9.13
CA VAL A 452 -0.20 19.06 8.01
C VAL A 452 0.50 20.42 8.18
N ILE A 453 1.83 20.45 8.21
CA ILE A 453 2.65 21.66 8.39
C ILE A 453 3.60 21.81 7.21
N ALA A 454 3.52 22.94 6.50
CA ALA A 454 4.45 23.26 5.42
C ALA A 454 5.65 24.05 5.94
N LEU A 455 6.84 23.61 5.58
CA LEU A 455 8.13 24.26 5.85
C LEU A 455 8.74 24.69 4.52
N ARG A 456 8.78 25.99 4.23
CA ARG A 456 9.52 26.49 3.06
C ARG A 456 10.98 26.66 3.42
N LEU A 457 11.84 26.27 2.48
CA LEU A 457 13.28 26.23 2.65
C LEU A 457 13.95 27.25 1.75
N ASN A 458 15.09 27.77 2.20
CA ASN A 458 15.91 28.69 1.39
C ASN A 458 16.60 28.01 0.20
N GLN A 459 16.69 26.68 0.21
CA GLN A 459 17.34 25.88 -0.82
C GLN A 459 16.64 24.52 -0.98
N SER A 460 16.87 23.87 -2.11
CA SER A 460 16.34 22.52 -2.37
C SER A 460 17.03 21.49 -1.49
N ILE A 461 16.24 20.52 -1.00
CA ILE A 461 16.72 19.31 -0.34
C ILE A 461 16.38 18.03 -1.14
N ALA A 462 16.10 18.16 -2.44
CA ALA A 462 15.64 17.02 -3.25
C ALA A 462 16.63 15.84 -3.28
N GLU A 463 17.93 16.16 -3.23
CA GLU A 463 19.09 15.25 -3.30
C GLU A 463 19.68 14.92 -1.92
N VAL A 464 19.07 15.38 -0.83
CA VAL A 464 19.56 15.12 0.52
C VAL A 464 19.21 13.67 0.92
N PRO A 465 20.15 12.92 1.52
CA PRO A 465 19.85 11.59 2.04
C PRO A 465 18.67 11.61 3.02
N PRO A 466 17.78 10.61 2.99
CA PRO A 466 16.67 10.53 3.92
C PRO A 466 17.12 10.60 5.38
N ILE A 467 16.45 11.43 6.17
CA ILE A 467 16.76 11.68 7.58
C ILE A 467 16.03 10.64 8.42
N ASP A 468 16.78 9.84 9.18
CA ASP A 468 16.21 8.89 10.13
C ASP A 468 15.44 9.62 11.24
N THR A 469 14.21 9.19 11.51
CA THR A 469 13.41 9.67 12.65
C THR A 469 13.23 8.63 13.76
N VAL A 470 13.69 7.41 13.53
CA VAL A 470 13.67 6.29 14.47
C VAL A 470 14.92 5.45 14.27
N ARG A 471 15.28 4.68 15.29
CA ARG A 471 16.31 3.64 15.22
C ARG A 471 15.65 2.27 15.19
N GLU A 472 16.45 1.22 15.28
CA GLU A 472 15.94 -0.11 15.61
C GLU A 472 15.06 -0.06 16.87
N SER A 473 13.98 -0.85 16.87
CA SER A 473 13.05 -0.89 17.99
C SER A 473 13.72 -1.49 19.22
N LEU A 474 13.57 -0.83 20.37
CA LEU A 474 14.01 -1.28 21.68
C LEU A 474 13.25 -2.53 22.16
N THR A 475 12.14 -2.88 21.52
CA THR A 475 11.33 -4.06 21.86
C THR A 475 11.84 -5.34 21.21
N VAL A 476 12.81 -5.27 20.29
CA VAL A 476 13.43 -6.45 19.65
C VAL A 476 14.07 -7.33 20.73
N GLY A 477 13.64 -8.59 20.78
CA GLY A 477 14.12 -9.57 21.76
C GLY A 477 13.74 -9.27 23.22
N ALA A 478 12.79 -8.36 23.46
CA ALA A 478 12.28 -8.06 24.80
C ALA A 478 11.31 -9.15 25.31
N ALA A 479 11.23 -9.31 26.62
CA ALA A 479 10.31 -10.28 27.23
C ALA A 479 8.89 -9.69 27.30
N VAL A 480 7.88 -10.44 26.85
CA VAL A 480 6.49 -9.98 26.83
C VAL A 480 5.61 -10.87 27.70
N THR A 481 4.79 -10.25 28.54
CA THR A 481 3.76 -10.92 29.36
C THR A 481 2.43 -10.18 29.23
N SER A 482 1.30 -10.85 29.40
CA SER A 482 -0.03 -10.25 29.33
C SER A 482 -0.91 -10.68 30.50
N SER A 483 -2.03 -9.98 30.68
CA SER A 483 -3.10 -10.35 31.62
C SER A 483 -3.74 -11.70 31.29
N SER A 484 -3.96 -11.97 30.00
CA SER A 484 -4.54 -13.21 29.49
C SER A 484 -4.17 -13.40 28.00
N ASN A 485 -4.48 -14.58 27.46
CA ASN A 485 -4.28 -14.92 26.05
C ASN A 485 -5.46 -15.74 25.54
N LYS A 486 -6.07 -15.33 24.42
CA LYS A 486 -7.14 -16.10 23.78
C LYS A 486 -6.63 -17.29 22.96
N LYS A 487 -5.55 -17.11 22.20
CA LYS A 487 -4.94 -18.14 21.33
C LYS A 487 -3.43 -17.98 21.25
N GLU A 488 -2.98 -16.86 20.69
CA GLU A 488 -1.56 -16.56 20.53
C GLU A 488 -0.98 -15.97 21.83
N PRO A 489 0.26 -16.30 22.20
CA PRO A 489 0.94 -15.66 23.31
C PRO A 489 1.29 -14.20 22.98
N ALA A 490 1.36 -13.34 23.98
CA ALA A 490 1.71 -11.92 23.78
C ALA A 490 3.09 -11.69 23.14
N SER A 491 4.00 -12.67 23.20
CA SER A 491 5.32 -12.57 22.57
C SER A 491 5.29 -12.35 21.05
N VAL A 492 4.16 -12.62 20.37
CA VAL A 492 4.04 -12.40 18.91
C VAL A 492 4.02 -10.92 18.51
N ILE A 493 3.91 -9.99 19.45
CA ILE A 493 3.83 -8.54 19.16
C ILE A 493 5.19 -7.84 19.11
N VAL A 494 6.27 -8.55 19.42
CA VAL A 494 7.64 -8.04 19.31
C VAL A 494 8.43 -8.98 18.42
N ALA A 495 9.33 -8.44 17.62
CA ALA A 495 10.23 -9.25 16.81
C ALA A 495 11.25 -9.96 17.73
N SER A 496 11.57 -11.21 17.41
CA SER A 496 12.59 -11.96 18.14
C SER A 496 14.00 -11.41 17.86
N ASP A 497 14.22 -10.92 16.63
CA ASP A 497 15.42 -10.20 16.18
C ASP A 497 15.10 -9.13 15.11
N ALA A 498 16.11 -8.36 14.70
CA ALA A 498 16.00 -7.29 13.71
C ALA A 498 15.62 -7.77 12.29
N THR A 499 15.93 -9.03 11.96
CA THR A 499 15.74 -9.61 10.63
C THR A 499 14.29 -9.97 10.37
N GLU A 500 13.55 -10.35 11.42
CA GLU A 500 12.09 -10.57 11.38
C GLU A 500 11.29 -9.30 11.06
N PHE A 501 11.85 -8.11 11.30
CA PHE A 501 11.20 -6.83 10.95
C PHE A 501 10.98 -6.72 9.42
N SER A 502 11.66 -7.55 8.63
CA SER A 502 11.72 -7.45 7.18
C SER A 502 10.61 -8.19 6.40
N GLU A 503 9.73 -8.97 7.05
CA GLU A 503 8.87 -9.93 6.32
C GLU A 503 7.36 -9.64 6.35
N GLY A 504 6.92 -8.46 6.82
CA GLY A 504 5.48 -8.26 7.01
C GLY A 504 4.88 -9.29 7.99
N ILE A 505 5.68 -9.75 8.96
CA ILE A 505 5.22 -10.61 10.08
C ILE A 505 4.04 -9.96 10.82
N PHE A 506 3.94 -8.63 10.81
CA PHE A 506 2.83 -7.83 11.33
C PHE A 506 1.45 -8.15 10.74
N VAL A 507 1.37 -9.05 9.77
CA VAL A 507 0.18 -9.35 8.97
C VAL A 507 -0.32 -10.79 9.24
N LYS A 508 0.36 -11.62 10.05
CA LYS A 508 -0.03 -13.05 10.21
C LYS A 508 -0.41 -13.48 11.63
N SER A 509 0.10 -12.80 12.66
CA SER A 509 -0.21 -13.08 14.06
C SER A 509 -0.63 -11.80 14.77
N ALA A 510 -1.51 -11.94 15.76
CA ALA A 510 -1.91 -10.85 16.63
C ALA A 510 -2.18 -11.41 18.03
N TRP A 511 -1.76 -10.68 19.05
CA TRP A 511 -2.19 -10.92 20.41
C TRP A 511 -3.59 -10.34 20.64
N GLY A 512 -4.40 -11.06 21.41
CA GLY A 512 -5.67 -10.57 21.94
C GLY A 512 -5.99 -11.28 23.26
N PRO A 513 -6.58 -10.57 24.23
CA PRO A 513 -6.90 -11.11 25.54
C PRO A 513 -8.08 -12.09 25.48
N ASP A 514 -8.24 -12.87 26.55
CA ASP A 514 -9.43 -13.69 26.73
C ASP A 514 -10.69 -12.81 26.79
N LYS A 515 -11.84 -13.30 26.29
CA LYS A 515 -13.10 -12.54 26.30
C LYS A 515 -13.59 -12.16 27.72
N SER A 516 -13.19 -12.94 28.71
CA SER A 516 -13.51 -12.71 30.13
C SER A 516 -12.66 -11.61 30.76
N ASP A 517 -11.51 -11.26 30.18
CA ASP A 517 -10.59 -10.25 30.70
C ASP A 517 -11.14 -8.83 30.48
N LYS A 518 -11.58 -8.17 31.55
CA LYS A 518 -12.21 -6.84 31.48
C LYS A 518 -11.21 -5.69 31.61
N THR A 519 -9.98 -5.98 31.98
CA THR A 519 -8.91 -4.99 32.13
C THR A 519 -7.64 -5.52 31.48
N PRO A 520 -7.68 -5.80 30.16
CA PRO A 520 -6.58 -6.43 29.48
C PRO A 520 -5.35 -5.52 29.44
N TRP A 521 -4.18 -6.13 29.65
CA TRP A 521 -2.91 -5.44 29.55
C TRP A 521 -1.82 -6.32 28.93
N VAL A 522 -0.85 -5.66 28.31
CA VAL A 522 0.40 -6.28 27.86
C VAL A 522 1.59 -5.49 28.38
N LYS A 523 2.62 -6.23 28.83
CA LYS A 523 3.83 -5.70 29.43
C LYS A 523 5.04 -6.18 28.64
N ILE A 524 5.90 -5.26 28.27
CA ILE A 524 7.18 -5.50 27.62
C ILE A 524 8.27 -5.13 28.63
N ALA A 525 9.10 -6.10 29.02
CA ALA A 525 10.25 -5.91 29.88
C ALA A 525 11.53 -5.94 29.06
N PHE A 526 12.31 -4.88 29.15
CA PHE A 526 13.61 -4.79 28.49
C PHE A 526 14.65 -5.61 29.26
N LYS A 527 15.74 -6.00 28.56
CA LYS A 527 16.88 -6.66 29.21
C LYS A 527 17.58 -5.72 30.19
N ASP A 528 17.79 -4.48 29.75
CA ASP A 528 18.37 -3.39 30.52
C ASP A 528 17.47 -2.16 30.42
N ALA A 529 17.59 -1.23 31.37
CA ALA A 529 16.85 0.03 31.33
C ALA A 529 17.15 0.79 30.02
N GLN A 530 16.10 1.15 29.29
CA GLN A 530 16.18 1.85 28.01
C GLN A 530 15.64 3.26 28.14
N SER A 531 16.21 4.21 27.39
CA SER A 531 15.63 5.54 27.21
C SER A 531 14.60 5.48 26.08
N VAL A 532 13.32 5.65 26.41
CA VAL A 532 12.20 5.57 25.47
C VAL A 532 11.66 6.97 25.18
N GLN A 533 11.59 7.35 23.91
CA GLN A 533 11.07 8.64 23.46
C GLN A 533 9.74 8.51 22.70
N SER A 534 9.54 7.41 21.97
CA SER A 534 8.33 7.22 21.19
C SER A 534 7.94 5.76 21.08
N LEU A 535 6.66 5.52 20.81
CA LEU A 535 6.03 4.22 20.80
C LEU A 535 5.11 4.10 19.59
N GLU A 536 5.01 2.92 19.01
CA GLU A 536 4.05 2.62 17.95
C GLU A 536 3.31 1.33 18.27
N ILE A 537 1.98 1.37 18.14
CA ILE A 537 1.10 0.22 18.30
C ILE A 537 0.41 -0.01 16.97
N ARG A 538 0.38 -1.27 16.49
CA ARG A 538 -0.31 -1.65 15.26
C ARG A 538 -1.40 -2.68 15.51
N GLN A 539 -2.52 -2.53 14.80
CA GLN A 539 -3.68 -3.43 14.84
C GLN A 539 -4.13 -3.82 13.43
N GLY A 540 -4.51 -5.07 13.26
CA GLY A 540 -5.02 -5.65 12.04
C GLY A 540 -4.13 -5.42 10.81
N LYS A 541 -4.81 -5.39 9.66
CA LYS A 541 -4.26 -5.00 8.36
C LYS A 541 -5.08 -3.84 7.85
N TYR A 542 -4.51 -3.03 6.97
CA TYR A 542 -5.34 -2.08 6.23
C TYR A 542 -6.46 -2.82 5.48
N GLY A 543 -7.66 -2.24 5.53
CA GLY A 543 -8.89 -2.80 5.01
C GLY A 543 -9.57 -3.84 5.90
N SER A 544 -9.00 -4.18 7.06
CA SER A 544 -9.69 -4.96 8.09
C SER A 544 -10.52 -4.03 8.98
N LEU A 545 -11.66 -4.53 9.46
CA LEU A 545 -12.42 -3.83 10.50
C LEU A 545 -11.64 -3.94 11.81
N VAL A 546 -11.06 -2.83 12.26
CA VAL A 546 -10.46 -2.72 13.60
C VAL A 546 -11.38 -1.89 14.49
N ARG A 547 -11.44 -2.24 15.78
CA ARG A 547 -12.09 -1.40 16.77
C ARG A 547 -11.21 -0.18 16.98
N SER A 548 -11.68 0.99 16.56
CA SER A 548 -10.95 2.24 16.77
C SER A 548 -11.35 2.96 18.04
N ASP A 549 -12.55 2.74 18.54
CA ASP A 549 -13.18 3.30 19.74
C ASP A 549 -12.65 2.74 21.08
N MET A 550 -11.39 2.28 21.12
CA MET A 550 -10.79 1.70 22.34
C MET A 550 -9.80 2.66 22.97
N GLY A 551 -10.02 2.94 24.25
CA GLY A 551 -9.08 3.67 25.09
C GLY A 551 -7.91 2.80 25.50
N TYR A 552 -6.78 3.46 25.74
CA TYR A 552 -5.57 2.83 26.22
C TYR A 552 -4.82 3.74 27.19
N THR A 553 -4.12 3.11 28.13
CA THR A 553 -3.16 3.78 29.01
C THR A 553 -1.79 3.15 28.81
N VAL A 554 -0.77 4.00 28.73
CA VAL A 554 0.64 3.61 28.64
C VAL A 554 1.31 3.99 29.95
N GLU A 555 1.90 2.99 30.58
CA GLU A 555 2.69 3.14 31.79
C GLU A 555 4.11 2.62 31.54
N VAL A 556 5.05 3.19 32.27
CA VAL A 556 6.46 2.79 32.27
C VAL A 556 6.90 2.46 33.68
N ARG A 557 7.80 1.49 33.83
CA ARG A 557 8.37 1.15 35.14
C ARG A 557 9.72 1.84 35.33
N GLN A 558 9.82 2.68 36.35
CA GLN A 558 11.04 3.38 36.73
C GLN A 558 11.34 3.12 38.19
N ASN A 559 12.54 2.62 38.50
CA ASN A 559 12.97 2.32 39.88
C ASN A 559 11.97 1.43 40.65
N GLY A 560 11.29 0.52 39.95
CA GLY A 560 10.28 -0.38 40.52
C GLY A 560 8.83 0.12 40.45
N ASP A 561 8.60 1.43 40.27
CA ASP A 561 7.28 2.04 40.27
C ASP A 561 6.71 2.23 38.86
N TRP A 562 5.41 2.00 38.71
CA TRP A 562 4.67 2.27 37.47
C TRP A 562 4.19 3.73 37.43
N LYS A 563 4.47 4.40 36.31
CA LYS A 563 4.00 5.78 36.06
C LYS A 563 3.30 5.86 34.72
N GLU A 564 2.14 6.51 34.72
CA GLU A 564 1.43 6.85 33.47
C GLU A 564 2.23 7.89 32.69
N VAL A 565 2.46 7.63 31.40
CA VAL A 565 3.14 8.55 30.47
C VAL A 565 2.25 9.00 29.33
N CYS A 566 1.19 8.27 29.03
CA CYS A 566 0.23 8.62 28.00
C CYS A 566 -1.10 7.90 28.27
N LYS A 567 -2.20 8.59 28.00
CA LYS A 567 -3.53 8.01 27.91
C LYS A 567 -4.17 8.44 26.59
N GLY A 568 -4.87 7.55 25.92
CA GLY A 568 -5.62 7.84 24.69
C GLY A 568 -6.98 7.18 24.71
N ASP A 569 -7.90 7.72 23.92
CA ASP A 569 -9.31 7.35 23.94
C ASP A 569 -9.68 6.55 22.67
N ARG A 570 -8.72 6.39 21.77
CA ARG A 570 -8.89 5.80 20.44
C ARG A 570 -7.60 5.10 20.01
N LEU A 571 -7.70 3.85 19.54
CA LEU A 571 -6.58 3.08 19.00
C LEU A 571 -6.80 2.83 17.52
N ASN A 572 -6.01 3.44 16.66
CA ASN A 572 -6.09 3.30 15.20
C ASN A 572 -5.39 2.02 14.71
N ILE A 573 -5.43 1.77 13.39
CA ILE A 573 -4.65 0.68 12.77
C ILE A 573 -3.15 0.87 13.07
N GLU A 574 -2.68 2.11 13.04
CA GLU A 574 -1.33 2.49 13.41
C GLU A 574 -1.40 3.71 14.34
N THR A 575 -1.08 3.50 15.61
CA THR A 575 -1.10 4.54 16.64
C THR A 575 0.32 4.82 17.10
N GLY A 576 0.82 6.00 16.75
CA GLY A 576 2.10 6.48 17.22
C GLY A 576 1.95 7.44 18.40
N ILE A 577 2.90 7.38 19.33
CA ILE A 577 2.95 8.20 20.54
C ILE A 577 4.35 8.77 20.65
N VAL A 578 4.46 10.09 20.81
CA VAL A 578 5.73 10.77 21.05
C VAL A 578 5.65 11.39 22.44
N LEU A 579 6.52 10.92 23.34
CA LEU A 579 6.56 11.42 24.72
C LEU A 579 7.10 12.85 24.77
N LYS A 580 6.77 13.58 25.83
CA LYS A 580 7.24 14.96 26.00
C LYS A 580 8.77 15.03 26.10
N GLU A 581 9.35 14.09 26.85
CA GLU A 581 10.77 13.93 27.10
C GLU A 581 11.09 12.42 27.13
N PRO A 582 12.35 12.02 26.85
CA PRO A 582 12.75 10.63 26.95
C PRO A 582 12.60 10.13 28.39
N VAL A 583 12.08 8.92 28.54
CA VAL A 583 11.87 8.28 29.84
C VAL A 583 12.78 7.07 29.93
N VAL A 584 13.67 7.04 30.93
CA VAL A 584 14.46 5.83 31.22
C VAL A 584 13.60 4.86 32.01
N CYS A 585 13.35 3.67 31.46
CA CYS A 585 12.53 2.63 32.08
C CYS A 585 13.03 1.23 31.74
N ASP A 586 12.70 0.25 32.58
CA ASP A 586 13.04 -1.17 32.35
C ASP A 586 11.84 -1.98 31.83
N ALA A 587 10.63 -1.40 31.84
CA ALA A 587 9.45 -2.01 31.26
C ALA A 587 8.42 -0.97 30.82
N ILE A 588 7.55 -1.37 29.89
CA ILE A 588 6.38 -0.64 29.40
C ILE A 588 5.14 -1.52 29.57
N ARG A 589 4.01 -0.94 29.97
CA ARG A 589 2.71 -1.60 30.03
C ARG A 589 1.68 -0.80 29.22
N PHE A 590 0.97 -1.50 28.34
CA PHE A 590 -0.23 -1.00 27.68
C PHE A 590 -1.44 -1.67 28.32
N SER A 591 -2.37 -0.87 28.82
CA SER A 591 -3.65 -1.30 29.38
C SER A 591 -4.77 -0.82 28.46
N PHE A 592 -5.76 -1.67 28.19
CA PHE A 592 -6.86 -1.36 27.29
C PHE A 592 -8.21 -1.49 28.02
N ASP A 593 -9.20 -0.73 27.58
CA ASP A 593 -10.55 -0.72 28.16
C ASP A 593 -11.49 -1.79 27.57
N SER A 594 -11.02 -2.59 26.62
CA SER A 594 -11.84 -3.56 25.89
C SER A 594 -11.09 -4.86 25.57
N PRO A 595 -11.71 -6.04 25.79
CA PRO A 595 -11.16 -7.33 25.38
C PRO A 595 -11.20 -7.57 23.86
N SER A 596 -11.72 -6.62 23.08
CA SER A 596 -11.78 -6.73 21.62
C SER A 596 -10.47 -6.31 20.94
N VAL A 597 -9.47 -5.88 21.72
CA VAL A 597 -8.17 -5.44 21.21
C VAL A 597 -7.44 -6.57 20.48
N SER A 598 -6.81 -6.23 19.35
CA SER A 598 -5.99 -7.15 18.57
C SER A 598 -4.72 -6.45 18.11
N ILE A 599 -3.60 -6.77 18.74
CA ILE A 599 -2.32 -6.09 18.54
C ILE A 599 -1.40 -6.96 17.70
N ASN A 600 -0.91 -6.43 16.59
CA ASN A 600 0.09 -7.06 15.74
C ASN A 600 1.51 -6.70 16.15
N SER A 601 1.72 -5.47 16.63
CA SER A 601 3.03 -5.08 17.14
C SER A 601 3.00 -3.92 18.12
N ILE A 602 4.01 -3.90 18.99
CA ILE A 602 4.37 -2.75 19.79
C ILE A 602 5.87 -2.49 19.64
N ASN A 603 6.20 -1.31 19.14
CA ASN A 603 7.57 -0.85 18.96
C ASN A 603 7.86 0.34 19.88
N ALA A 604 9.07 0.40 20.41
CA ALA A 604 9.53 1.51 21.24
C ALA A 604 10.86 2.01 20.69
N TYR A 605 11.05 3.32 20.66
CA TYR A 605 12.23 3.92 20.05
C TYR A 605 12.90 4.90 21.00
N ALA A 606 14.23 4.83 21.03
CA ALA A 606 15.08 5.77 21.73
C ALA A 606 15.03 7.17 21.09
N PRO A 607 15.36 8.24 21.84
CA PRO A 607 15.59 9.54 21.23
C PRO A 607 16.71 9.45 20.20
N ILE A 608 16.57 10.17 19.09
CA ILE A 608 17.63 10.25 18.09
C ILE A 608 18.73 11.13 18.67
N ALA A 609 19.92 10.54 18.86
CA ALA A 609 21.09 11.33 19.22
C ALA A 609 21.37 12.33 18.10
N VAL A 610 21.43 13.60 18.46
CA VAL A 610 21.86 14.65 17.55
C VAL A 610 23.38 14.61 17.55
N SER A 611 23.99 14.33 16.40
CA SER A 611 25.43 14.53 16.26
C SER A 611 25.72 16.02 16.44
N ASN A 612 26.47 16.37 17.48
CA ASN A 612 26.96 17.74 17.69
C ASN A 612 27.87 18.20 16.56
#